data_AF-A0A2D7IT82-F1
#
_entry.id   AF-A0A2D7IT82-F1
#
_cell.length_a   1.000
_cell.length_b   1.000
_cell.length_c   1.000
_cell.angle_alpha   90.00
_cell.angle_beta   90.00
_cell.angle_gamma   90.00
#
_symmetry.space_group_name_H-M   'P 1'
#
loop_
_entity.id
_entity.type
_entity.pdbx_description
1 polymer ?
#
loop_
_entity_poly.entity_id
_entity_poly.type
_entity_poly.pdbx_seq_one_letter_code
_entity_poly.pdbx_strand_id
1 'polypeptide(L)' 'MARTKTQTISGETLPEPRITLTAVWLVFLWIGLPILLIGGLLDLAMQFLFGVCTGLWCFVD' A
#
# COMPACT_ATOMS: atom_id res chain seq x y z
N MET A 1 16.95 -0.33 -14.37
CA MET A 1 16.15 -1.56 -14.17
C MET A 1 16.97 -2.74 -14.66
N ALA A 2 17.48 -3.59 -13.76
CA ALA A 2 18.18 -4.80 -14.15
C ALA A 2 17.16 -5.74 -14.82
N ARG A 3 17.42 -6.14 -16.08
CA ARG A 3 16.60 -7.15 -16.76
C ARG A 3 16.75 -8.47 -16.01
N THR A 4 15.70 -8.88 -15.29
CA THR A 4 15.61 -10.24 -14.76
C THR A 4 15.59 -11.20 -15.94
N LYS A 5 16.60 -12.09 -16.01
CA LYS A 5 16.74 -13.10 -17.05
C LYS A 5 15.43 -13.88 -17.16
N THR A 6 14.94 -14.11 -18.38
CA THR A 6 13.78 -14.97 -18.65
C THR A 6 14.05 -16.34 -18.02
N GLN A 7 13.33 -16.66 -16.95
CA GLN A 7 13.50 -17.91 -16.21
C GLN A 7 12.81 -19.01 -17.02
N THR A 8 13.57 -20.02 -17.43
CA THR A 8 13.04 -21.25 -18.01
C THR A 8 12.94 -22.29 -16.91
N ILE A 9 11.72 -22.78 -16.65
CA ILE A 9 11.46 -23.82 -15.67
C ILE A 9 10.82 -24.99 -16.42
N SER A 10 11.41 -26.19 -16.30
CA SER A 10 10.92 -27.42 -16.94
C SER A 10 10.71 -27.37 -18.47
N GLY A 11 11.42 -26.49 -19.17
CA GLY A 11 11.30 -26.32 -20.62
C GLY A 11 10.32 -25.23 -21.06
N GLU A 12 9.54 -24.66 -20.14
CA GLU A 12 8.62 -23.55 -20.42
C GLU A 12 9.26 -22.20 -20.07
N THR A 13 9.23 -21.23 -20.98
CA THR A 13 9.66 -19.85 -20.72
C THR A 13 8.57 -19.09 -19.99
N LEU A 14 8.85 -18.63 -18.76
CA LEU A 14 7.88 -17.79 -18.05
C LEU A 14 7.79 -16.40 -18.70
N PRO A 15 6.56 -15.86 -18.85
CA PRO A 15 6.37 -14.51 -19.37
C PRO A 15 6.99 -13.48 -18.42
N GLU A 16 7.49 -12.37 -18.97
CA GLU A 16 8.11 -11.32 -18.15
C GLU A 16 7.15 -10.80 -17.07
N PRO A 17 7.64 -10.52 -15.85
CA PRO A 17 6.82 -10.01 -14.77
C PRO A 17 6.26 -8.64 -15.14
N ARG A 18 4.94 -8.53 -15.17
CA ARG A 18 4.23 -7.29 -15.54
C ARG A 18 3.58 -6.72 -14.29
N ILE A 19 3.77 -5.43 -14.04
CA ILE A 19 2.97 -4.75 -13.02
C ILE A 19 1.53 -4.72 -13.53
N THR A 20 0.67 -5.52 -12.93
CA THR A 20 -0.76 -5.53 -13.22
C THR A 20 -1.48 -4.57 -12.29
N LEU A 21 -2.65 -4.09 -12.71
CA LEU A 21 -3.52 -3.30 -11.84
C LEU A 21 -3.85 -4.06 -10.55
N THR A 22 -4.01 -5.39 -10.64
CA THR A 22 -4.21 -6.26 -9.48
C THR A 22 -3.04 -6.23 -8.50
N ALA A 23 -1.80 -6.19 -8.99
CA ALA A 23 -0.62 -6.08 -8.12
C ALA A 23 -0.61 -4.74 -7.36
N VAL A 24 -0.96 -3.63 -8.03
CA VAL A 24 -1.08 -2.31 -7.38
C VAL A 24 -2.17 -2.33 -6.31
N TRP A 25 -3.33 -2.92 -6.63
CA TRP A 25 -4.43 -3.07 -5.68
C TRP A 25 -4.00 -3.90 -4.45
N LEU A 26 -3.29 -5.00 -4.65
CA LEU A 26 -2.79 -5.82 -3.55
C LEU A 26 -1.82 -5.05 -2.65
N VAL A 27 -0.91 -4.27 -3.23
CA VAL A 27 0.00 -3.41 -2.45
C VAL A 27 -0.79 -2.39 -1.64
N PHE A 28 -1.80 -1.76 -2.25
CA PHE A 28 -2.66 -0.81 -1.54
C PHE A 28 -3.43 -1.48 -0.39
N LEU A 29 -4.02 -2.66 -0.60
CA LEU A 29 -4.74 -3.39 0.47
C LEU A 29 -3.83 -3.86 1.59
N TRP A 30 -2.66 -4.36 1.26
CA TRP A 30 -1.79 -4.98 2.24
C TRP A 30 -0.88 -4.00 2.97
N ILE A 31 -0.61 -2.85 2.39
CA ILE A 31 0.30 -1.85 2.96
C ILE A 31 -0.43 -0.53 3.17
N GLY A 32 -1.08 -0.01 2.13
CA GLY A 32 -1.79 1.26 2.20
C GLY A 32 -2.91 1.24 3.26
N LEU A 33 -3.81 0.26 3.19
CA LEU A 33 -4.94 0.15 4.09
C LEU A 33 -4.54 0.01 5.57
N PRO A 34 -3.61 -0.87 5.99
CA PRO A 34 -3.24 -0.94 7.39
C PRO A 34 -2.56 0.33 7.89
N ILE A 35 -1.74 0.99 7.06
CA ILE A 35 -1.14 2.29 7.43
C ILE A 35 -2.23 3.35 7.60
N LEU A 36 -3.20 3.40 6.69
CA LEU A 36 -4.33 4.35 6.77
C LEU A 36 -5.20 4.11 8.00
N LEU A 37 -5.49 2.85 8.32
CA LEU A 37 -6.27 2.51 9.51
C LEU A 37 -5.51 2.89 10.79
N ILE A 38 -4.27 2.43 10.94
CA ILE A 38 -3.48 2.69 12.14
C ILE A 38 -3.21 4.19 12.30
N GLY A 39 -2.77 4.86 11.22
CA GLY A 39 -2.55 6.31 11.21
C GLY A 39 -3.81 7.08 11.53
N GLY A 40 -4.94 6.74 10.89
CA GLY A 40 -6.22 7.38 11.14
C GLY A 40 -6.72 7.20 12.58
N LEU A 41 -6.52 6.02 13.19
CA LEU A 41 -6.83 5.80 14.61
C LEU A 41 -5.94 6.65 15.52
N LEU A 42 -4.65 6.76 15.21
CA LEU A 42 -3.71 7.59 15.98
C LEU A 42 -4.07 9.08 15.87
N ASP A 43 -4.40 9.56 14.69
CA ASP A 43 -4.83 10.94 14.46
C ASP A 43 -6.09 11.27 15.28
N LEU A 44 -7.07 10.35 15.29
CA LEU A 44 -8.30 10.48 16.08
C LEU A 44 -8.00 10.46 17.59
N ALA A 45 -7.10 9.59 18.03
CA ALA A 45 -6.63 9.57 19.42
C ALA A 45 -5.95 10.89 19.80
N MET A 46 -5.14 11.47 18.91
CA MET A 46 -4.51 12.78 19.15
C MET A 46 -5.53 13.90 19.25
N GLN A 47 -6.57 13.90 18.40
CA GLN A 47 -7.65 14.88 18.47
C GLN A 47 -8.43 14.76 19.78
N PHE A 48 -8.73 13.54 20.23
CA PHE A 48 -9.46 13.31 21.48
C PHE A 48 -8.63 13.66 22.72
N LEU A 49 -7.32 13.39 22.71
CA LEU A 49 -6.44 13.60 23.86
C LEU A 49 -5.92 15.03 23.98
N PHE A 50 -5.56 15.64 22.85
CA PHE A 50 -4.86 16.94 22.82
C PHE A 50 -5.68 18.06 22.18
N GLY A 51 -6.81 17.75 21.53
CA GLY A 51 -7.62 18.72 20.80
C GLY A 51 -6.96 19.24 19.52
N VAL A 52 -5.87 18.61 19.06
CA VAL A 52 -5.16 19.01 17.85
C VAL A 52 -5.65 18.16 16.68
N CYS A 53 -6.13 18.82 15.63
CA CYS A 53 -6.46 18.13 14.40
C CYS A 53 -5.16 17.74 13.65
N THR A 54 -5.02 16.47 13.28
CA THR A 54 -3.90 15.97 12.48
C THR A 54 -4.37 15.00 11.38
N GLY A 55 -3.59 14.92 10.29
CA GLY A 55 -3.75 13.90 9.26
C GLY A 55 -5.01 14.02 8.39
N LEU A 56 -5.61 12.88 8.04
CA LEU A 56 -6.74 12.78 7.10
C LEU A 56 -8.03 13.44 7.62
N TRP A 57 -8.18 13.53 8.94
CA TRP A 57 -9.40 14.04 9.56
C TRP A 57 -9.55 15.56 9.43
N CYS A 58 -8.46 16.31 9.25
CA CYS A 58 -8.53 17.77 9.09
C CYS A 58 -9.04 18.25 7.74
N PHE A 59 -9.18 17.34 6.77
CA PHE A 59 -9.83 17.66 5.50
C PHE A 59 -11.33 17.36 5.52
N VAL A 60 -11.81 16.68 6.56
CA VAL A 60 -13.18 16.15 6.66
C VAL A 60 -13.99 16.87 7.76
N ASP A 61 -13.33 17.47 8.76
CA ASP A 61 -13.89 18.45 9.72
C ASP A 61 -13.91 19.89 9.14
#